data_AF-A0A529W4D6-F1
#
_entry.id   AF-A0A529W4D6-F1
#
_cell.length_a   1.000
_cell.length_b   1.000
_cell.length_c   1.000
_cell.angle_alpha   90.00
_cell.angle_beta   90.00
_cell.angle_gamma   90.00
#
_symmetry.space_group_name_H-M   'P 1'
#
loop_
_entity.id
_entity.type
_entity.pdbx_description
1 polymer ?
#
loop_
_entity_poly.entity_id
_entity_poly.type
_entity_poly.pdbx_seq_one_letter_code
_entity_poly.pdbx_strand_id
1 'polypeptide(L)'
;LGATRAQVIRHVILPSALPSILTGLRIALGAGWSTLVAAELVAATRGLGFMIQSAAQFLVTDVVVMGILVIAIIAFALEFVIRRIERVLVPWAGRE
;
A
#
# COMPACT_ATOMS: atom_id res chain seq x y z
N LEU A 1 -36.01 -5.79 -19.27
CA LEU A 1 -34.84 -4.89 -19.42
C LEU A 1 -33.77 -5.62 -20.22
N GLY A 2 -33.69 -5.37 -21.53
CA GLY A 2 -32.82 -6.08 -22.48
C GLY A 2 -31.38 -5.56 -22.51
N ALA A 3 -30.74 -5.46 -21.34
CA ALA A 3 -29.34 -5.06 -21.27
C ALA A 3 -28.44 -6.21 -21.73
N THR A 4 -27.50 -5.93 -22.64
CA THR A 4 -26.51 -6.91 -23.08
C THR A 4 -25.59 -7.29 -21.92
N ARG A 5 -25.07 -8.53 -21.88
CA ARG A 5 -24.17 -9.01 -20.81
C ARG A 5 -23.04 -8.02 -20.49
N ALA A 6 -22.48 -7.35 -21.50
CA ALA A 6 -21.45 -6.33 -21.34
C ALA A 6 -21.93 -5.04 -20.62
N GLN A 7 -23.19 -4.62 -20.81
CA GLN A 7 -23.76 -3.47 -20.11
C GLN A 7 -23.99 -3.77 -18.63
N VAL A 8 -24.48 -4.97 -18.30
CA VAL A 8 -24.67 -5.43 -16.91
C VAL A 8 -23.33 -5.52 -16.18
N ILE A 9 -22.30 -6.08 -16.83
CA ILE A 9 -20.96 -6.16 -16.25
C ILE A 9 -20.43 -4.76 -15.94
N ARG A 10 -20.50 -3.82 -16.88
CA ARG A 10 -19.93 -2.46 -16.68
C ARG A 10 -20.71 -1.58 -15.72
N HIS A 11 -22.05 -1.65 -15.72
CA HIS A 11 -22.89 -0.70 -14.95
C HIS A 11 -23.38 -1.25 -13.61
N VAL A 12 -23.32 -2.57 -13.40
CA VAL A 12 -23.82 -3.20 -12.17
C VAL A 12 -22.69 -3.93 -11.45
N ILE A 13 -22.03 -4.86 -12.13
CA ILE A 13 -21.03 -5.74 -11.49
C ILE A 13 -19.75 -4.96 -11.16
N LEU A 14 -19.18 -4.23 -12.12
CA LEU A 14 -17.95 -3.45 -11.94
C LEU A 14 -18.05 -2.45 -10.77
N PRO A 15 -19.08 -1.56 -10.69
CA PRO A 15 -19.21 -0.64 -9.56
C PRO A 15 -19.52 -1.34 -8.22
N SER A 16 -20.17 -2.50 -8.23
CA SER A 16 -20.40 -3.27 -7.00
C SER A 16 -19.14 -4.00 -6.48
N ALA A 17 -18.24 -4.42 -7.38
CA ALA A 17 -17.03 -5.16 -7.04
C ALA A 17 -15.80 -4.27 -6.78
N LEU A 18 -15.80 -3.05 -7.33
CA LEU A 18 -14.73 -2.05 -7.12
C LEU A 18 -14.36 -1.81 -5.65
N PRO A 19 -15.31 -1.64 -4.69
CA PRO A 19 -15.00 -1.51 -3.27
C PRO A 19 -14.27 -2.73 -2.69
N SER A 20 -14.68 -3.94 -3.06
CA SER A 20 -14.05 -5.17 -2.54
C SER A 20 -12.65 -5.38 -3.13
N ILE A 21 -12.46 -5.07 -4.42
CA ILE A 21 -11.15 -5.12 -5.08
C ILE A 21 -10.18 -4.15 -4.43
N LEU A 22 -10.61 -2.92 -4.12
CA LEU A 22 -9.77 -1.92 -3.47
C LEU A 22 -9.44 -2.28 -2.03
N THR A 23 -10.40 -2.87 -1.30
CA THR A 23 -10.14 -3.43 0.03
C THR A 23 -9.09 -4.53 -0.03
N GLY A 24 -9.22 -5.46 -0.99
CA GLY A 24 -8.23 -6.50 -1.24
C GLY A 24 -6.86 -5.94 -1.62
N LEU A 25 -6.81 -4.91 -2.47
CA LEU A 25 -5.58 -4.23 -2.87
C LEU A 25 -4.89 -3.58 -1.66
N ARG A 26 -5.63 -2.93 -0.77
CA ARG A 26 -5.09 -2.33 0.45
C ARG A 26 -4.45 -3.37 1.37
N ILE A 27 -5.12 -4.50 1.59
CA ILE A 27 -4.59 -5.61 2.39
C ILE A 27 -3.32 -6.18 1.74
N ALA A 28 -3.35 -6.39 0.42
CA ALA A 28 -2.20 -6.89 -0.33
C ALA A 28 -1.00 -5.93 -0.29
N LEU A 29 -1.24 -4.62 -0.34
CA LEU A 29 -0.18 -3.61 -0.24
C LEU A 29 0.43 -3.56 1.16
N GLY A 30 -0.38 -3.68 2.22
CA GLY A 30 0.13 -3.80 3.60
C GLY A 30 0.98 -5.06 3.80
N ALA A 31 0.52 -6.22 3.30
CA ALA A 31 1.26 -7.47 3.37
C ALA A 31 2.55 -7.44 2.51
N GLY A 32 2.45 -6.86 1.31
CA GLY A 32 3.56 -6.69 0.38
C GLY A 32 4.64 -5.76 0.94
N TRP A 33 4.25 -4.71 1.65
CA TRP A 33 5.18 -3.79 2.31
C TRP A 33 6.08 -4.50 3.33
N SER A 34 5.48 -5.26 4.26
CA SER A 34 6.25 -6.03 5.25
C SER A 34 7.19 -7.03 4.58
N THR A 35 6.74 -7.67 3.50
CA THR A 35 7.55 -8.60 2.71
C THR A 35 8.72 -7.90 2.02
N LEU A 36 8.49 -6.71 1.45
CA LEU A 36 9.51 -5.91 0.80
C LEU A 36 10.59 -5.46 1.80
N VAL A 37 10.19 -4.97 2.98
CA VAL A 37 11.14 -4.58 4.04
C VAL A 37 11.95 -5.79 4.51
N ALA A 38 11.31 -6.94 4.73
CA ALA A 38 12.03 -8.16 5.10
C ALA A 38 13.03 -8.59 4.01
N ALA A 39 12.65 -8.50 2.74
CA ALA A 39 13.54 -8.80 1.61
C ALA A 39 14.73 -7.83 1.55
N GLU A 40 14.52 -6.53 1.79
CA GLU A 40 15.60 -5.54 1.87
C GLU A 40 16.61 -5.87 2.98
N LEU A 41 16.14 -6.33 4.14
CA LEU A 41 17.01 -6.65 5.28
C LEU A 41 17.86 -7.92 5.08
N VAL A 42 17.43 -8.84 4.22
CA VAL A 42 18.09 -10.14 4.02
C VAL A 42 19.04 -10.13 2.82
N ALA A 43 18.65 -9.50 1.70
CA ALA A 43 19.34 -9.68 0.43
C ALA A 43 19.80 -8.39 -0.25
N ALA A 44 19.40 -7.20 0.25
CA ALA A 44 19.75 -5.96 -0.41
C ALA A 44 21.08 -5.40 0.13
N THR A 45 22.03 -5.15 -0.78
CA THR A 45 23.29 -4.43 -0.48
C THR A 45 23.12 -2.91 -0.57
N ARG A 46 21.92 -2.45 -0.93
CA ARG A 46 21.52 -1.04 -1.02
C ARG A 46 20.03 -0.94 -0.68
N GLY A 47 19.66 -0.02 0.21
CA GLY A 47 18.27 0.17 0.63
C GLY A 47 18.16 0.90 1.96
N LEU A 48 16.95 1.33 2.32
CA LEU A 48 16.70 2.00 3.61
C LEU A 48 16.87 1.02 4.78
N GLY A 49 16.37 -0.22 4.63
CA GLY A 49 16.59 -1.27 5.63
C GLY A 49 18.07 -1.59 5.84
N PHE A 50 18.83 -1.68 4.75
CA PHE A 50 20.29 -1.89 4.81
C PHE A 50 21.02 -0.74 5.51
N MET A 51 20.67 0.52 5.19
CA MET A 51 21.26 1.70 5.82
C MET A 51 21.01 1.71 7.33
N ILE A 52 19.79 1.38 7.77
CA ILE A 52 19.44 1.30 9.20
C ILE A 52 20.22 0.18 9.87
N GLN A 53 20.31 -1.00 9.25
CA GLN A 53 21.04 -2.14 9.80
C GLN A 53 22.54 -1.81 9.95
N SER A 54 23.14 -1.18 8.95
CA SER A 54 24.52 -0.72 9.01
C SER A 54 24.72 0.34 10.10
N ALA A 55 23.87 1.37 10.16
CA ALA A 55 23.93 2.40 11.21
C ALA A 55 23.78 1.81 12.62
N ALA A 56 22.92 0.79 12.79
CA ALA A 56 22.73 0.09 14.05
C ALA A 56 23.99 -0.69 14.47
N GLN A 57 24.70 -1.31 13.53
CA GLN A 57 25.99 -1.98 13.80
C GLN A 57 27.07 -0.99 14.28
N PHE A 58 27.06 0.23 13.75
CA PHE A 58 27.99 1.30 14.16
C PHE A 58 27.49 2.12 15.36
N LEU A 59 26.38 1.73 16.00
CA LEU A 59 25.74 2.47 17.10
C LEU A 59 25.40 3.93 16.76
N VAL A 60 25.23 4.27 15.48
CA VAL A 60 24.86 5.62 15.03
C VAL A 60 23.35 5.77 15.15
N THR A 61 22.88 6.03 16.37
CA THR A 61 21.45 6.05 16.70
C THR A 61 20.70 7.15 15.94
N ASP A 62 21.35 8.27 15.64
CA ASP A 62 20.76 9.37 14.87
C ASP A 62 20.28 8.91 13.48
N VAL A 63 21.10 8.11 12.79
CA VAL A 63 20.78 7.58 11.46
C VAL A 63 19.75 6.46 11.54
N VAL A 64 19.79 5.62 12.58
CA VAL A 64 18.78 4.57 12.81
C VAL A 64 17.39 5.19 12.99
N VAL A 65 17.27 6.16 13.90
CA VAL A 65 16.00 6.84 14.19
C VAL A 65 15.50 7.56 12.95
N MET A 66 16.37 8.27 12.23
CA MET A 66 15.95 8.96 11.01
C MET A 66 15.53 7.99 9.91
N GLY A 67 16.21 6.85 9.76
CA GLY A 67 15.81 5.81 8.82
C GLY A 67 14.44 5.21 9.13
N ILE A 68 14.15 4.91 10.41
CA ILE A 68 12.82 4.44 10.85
C ILE A 68 11.76 5.48 10.52
N LEU A 69 12.05 6.76 10.76
CA LEU A 69 11.13 7.87 10.50
C LEU A 69 10.82 8.01 9.00
N VAL A 70 11.83 7.85 8.13
CA VAL A 70 11.66 7.83 6.67
C VAL A 70 10.79 6.64 6.23
N ILE A 71 11.04 5.43 6.75
CA ILE A 71 10.23 4.25 6.43
C ILE A 71 8.77 4.48 6.86
N ALA A 72 8.54 5.04 8.05
CA ALA A 72 7.21 5.36 8.54
C ALA A 72 6.50 6.39 7.65
N ILE A 73 7.20 7.42 7.19
CA ILE A 73 6.65 8.42 6.26
C ILE A 73 6.27 7.77 4.92
N ILE A 74 7.13 6.92 4.37
CA ILE A 74 6.85 6.25 3.09
C ILE A 74 5.65 5.30 3.23
N ALA A 75 5.60 4.50 4.29
CA ALA A 75 4.46 3.63 4.57
C ALA A 75 3.16 4.44 4.72
N PHE A 76 3.21 5.55 5.47
CA PHE A 76 2.07 6.44 5.64
C PHE A 76 1.64 7.10 4.33
N ALA A 77 2.60 7.53 3.51
CA ALA A 77 2.34 8.14 2.21
C ALA A 77 1.68 7.15 1.24
N LEU A 78 2.17 5.91 1.18
CA LEU A 78 1.56 4.84 0.38
C LEU A 78 0.11 4.59 0.81
N GLU A 79 -0.10 4.43 2.11
CA GLU A 79 -1.44 4.24 2.67
C GLU A 79 -2.36 5.45 2.40
N PHE A 80 -1.83 6.68 2.47
CA PHE A 80 -2.56 7.90 2.13
C PHE A 80 -2.95 7.95 0.65
N VAL A 81 -2.03 7.62 -0.25
CA VAL A 81 -2.27 7.57 -1.70
C VAL A 81 -3.35 6.53 -2.02
N ILE A 82 -3.29 5.33 -1.44
CA ILE A 82 -4.30 4.29 -1.62
C ILE A 82 -5.67 4.78 -1.16
N ARG A 83 -5.76 5.37 0.04
CA ARG A 83 -7.01 5.94 0.55
C ARG A 83 -7.56 7.05 -0.35
N ARG A 84 -6.68 7.85 -0.96
CA ARG A 84 -7.11 8.91 -1.88
C ARG A 84 -7.65 8.32 -3.18
N ILE A 85 -6.99 7.31 -3.73
CA ILE A 85 -7.41 6.56 -4.92
C ILE A 85 -8.78 5.91 -4.66
N GLU A 86 -8.98 5.30 -3.49
CA GLU A 86 -10.25 4.70 -3.08
C GLU A 86 -11.39 5.72 -3.10
N ARG A 87 -11.19 6.90 -2.49
CA ARG A 87 -12.20 7.98 -2.50
C ARG A 87 -12.52 8.52 -3.89
N VAL A 88 -11.58 8.48 -4.83
CA VAL A 88 -11.80 8.97 -6.21
C VAL A 88 -12.48 7.92 -7.08
N LEU A 89 -12.08 6.66 -6.96
CA LEU A 89 -12.63 5.55 -7.75
C LEU A 89 -13.99 5.08 -7.25
N VAL A 90 -14.29 5.26 -5.95
CA VAL A 90 -15.51 4.76 -5.32
C VAL A 90 -16.20 5.85 -4.49
N PRO A 91 -16.71 6.93 -5.13
CA PRO A 91 -17.47 7.95 -4.42
C PRO A 91 -18.82 7.45 -3.87
N TRP A 92 -19.33 6.31 -4.36
CA TRP A 92 -20.64 5.77 -3.96
C TRP A 92 -20.62 4.80 -2.77
N ALA A 93 -19.46 4.27 -2.36
CA ALA A 93 -19.37 3.35 -1.21
C ALA A 93 -19.43 4.06 0.15
N GLY A 94 -19.59 5.38 0.18
CA GLY A 94 -19.88 6.15 1.40
C GLY A 94 -21.35 6.16 1.81
N ARG A 95 -22.18 5.24 1.28
CA ARG A 95 -23.60 5.07 1.66
C ARG A 95 -23.84 3.66 2.19
N GLU A 96 -23.19 3.32 3.29
CA GLU A 96 -23.67 2.29 4.22
C GLU A 96 -23.72 2.89 5.62
#